data_AF-A0A3N1Y7A2-F1
#
_entry.id   AF-A0A3N1Y7A2-F1
#
_cell.length_a   1.000
_cell.length_b   1.000
_cell.length_c   1.000
_cell.angle_alpha   90.00
_cell.angle_beta   90.00
_cell.angle_gamma   90.00
#
_symmetry.space_group_name_H-M   'P 1'
#
loop_
_entity.id
_entity.type
_entity.pdbx_description
1 polymer ?
#
loop_
_entity_poly.entity_id
_entity_poly.type
_entity_poly.pdbx_seq_one_letter_code
_entity_poly.pdbx_strand_id
1 'polypeptide(L)'
;MRDPFRPPQVGAPDPELRNSPIIEDTAEDFEVVGQELDELPVCYFNGVAYRHGQFVCSGTELLRCMRGSWIRAGSCDPDNP
;
A
#
# COMPACT_ATOMS: atom_id res chain seq x y z
N MET A 1 4.93 -25.12 -8.92
CA MET A 1 5.18 -23.82 -9.57
C MET A 1 4.48 -22.78 -8.71
N ARG A 2 5.22 -22.08 -7.84
CA ARG A 2 4.67 -20.91 -7.14
C ARG A 2 4.77 -19.78 -8.16
N ASP A 3 3.63 -19.34 -8.67
CA ASP A 3 3.52 -18.11 -9.42
C ASP A 3 4.27 -17.03 -8.60
N PRO A 4 5.31 -16.37 -9.13
CA PRO A 4 5.96 -15.30 -8.39
C PRO A 4 4.90 -14.23 -8.25
N PHE A 5 4.29 -14.14 -7.06
CA PHE A 5 3.26 -13.18 -6.74
C PHE A 5 3.84 -11.79 -6.99
N ARG A 6 3.60 -11.27 -8.20
CA ARG A 6 4.01 -9.95 -8.63
C ARG A 6 2.78 -9.07 -8.46
N PRO A 7 2.76 -8.22 -7.43
CA PRO A 7 1.69 -7.26 -7.26
C PRO A 7 1.58 -6.35 -8.50
N PRO A 8 0.40 -5.81 -8.79
CA PRO A 8 0.23 -4.87 -9.89
C PRO A 8 1.14 -3.65 -9.69
N GLN A 9 1.80 -3.24 -10.78
CA GLN A 9 2.59 -2.02 -10.85
C GLN A 9 1.64 -0.84 -11.06
N VAL A 10 1.55 0.05 -10.07
CA VAL A 10 0.59 1.17 -10.05
C VAL A 10 1.23 2.52 -10.37
N GLY A 11 2.56 2.55 -10.52
CA GLY A 11 3.33 3.78 -10.76
C GLY A 11 3.40 4.67 -9.52
N ALA A 12 3.72 5.95 -9.71
CA ALA A 12 3.69 6.94 -8.64
C ALA A 12 2.25 7.38 -8.31
N PRO A 13 1.98 7.81 -7.07
CA PRO A 13 0.70 8.41 -6.71
C PRO A 13 0.50 9.75 -7.44
N ASP A 14 -0.64 9.89 -8.09
CA ASP A 14 -1.08 11.08 -8.82
C ASP A 14 -1.82 12.03 -7.85
N PRO A 15 -1.32 13.27 -7.61
CA PRO A 15 -1.91 14.19 -6.65
C PRO A 15 -3.32 14.69 -7.02
N GLU A 16 -3.74 14.56 -8.28
CA GLU A 16 -5.08 14.94 -8.73
C GLU A 16 -6.10 13.81 -8.50
N LEU A 17 -5.64 12.60 -8.17
CA LEU A 17 -6.48 11.43 -7.94
C LEU A 17 -6.60 11.09 -6.46
N ARG A 18 -7.65 10.34 -6.13
CA ARG A 18 -7.87 9.84 -4.78
C ARG A 18 -6.82 8.78 -4.43
N ASN A 19 -6.01 9.09 -3.43
CA ASN A 19 -5.00 8.20 -2.87
C ASN A 19 -5.22 8.04 -1.37
N SER A 20 -5.12 6.82 -0.89
CA SER A 20 -5.03 6.52 0.53
C SER A 20 -3.66 6.94 1.07
N PRO A 21 -3.57 7.32 2.35
CA PRO A 21 -2.30 7.69 2.97
C PRO A 21 -1.33 6.50 2.95
N ILE A 22 -0.05 6.79 2.72
CA ILE A 22 1.05 5.82 2.82
C ILE A 22 1.70 6.02 4.18
N ILE A 23 1.77 4.96 4.98
CA ILE A 23 2.34 4.92 6.31
C ILE A 23 3.62 4.07 6.26
N GLU A 24 4.67 4.57 6.88
CA GLU A 24 5.91 3.83 7.04
C GLU A 24 5.72 2.72 8.08
N ASP A 25 6.42 1.60 7.94
CA ASP A 25 6.33 0.45 8.86
C ASP A 25 7.07 0.74 10.17
N THR A 26 6.79 1.88 10.81
CA THR A 26 7.15 2.09 12.21
C THR A 26 5.95 1.69 13.08
N ALA A 27 6.21 0.91 14.13
CA ALA A 27 5.17 0.42 15.01
C ALA A 27 4.37 1.57 15.67
N GLU A 28 5.00 2.73 15.83
CA GLU A 28 4.41 3.94 16.41
C GLU A 28 3.42 4.61 15.45
N ASP A 29 3.72 4.64 14.14
CA ASP A 29 2.83 5.23 13.14
C ASP A 29 1.55 4.39 12.94
N PHE A 30 1.62 3.07 13.10
CA PHE A 30 0.47 2.19 12.90
C PHE A 30 -0.60 2.33 14.01
N GLU A 31 -0.19 2.53 15.26
CA GLU A 31 -1.12 2.73 16.38
C GLU A 31 -1.83 4.08 16.31
N VAL A 32 -1.11 5.15 15.96
CA VAL A 32 -1.67 6.51 15.85
C VAL A 32 -2.63 6.62 14.67
N VAL A 33 -2.27 6.08 13.52
CA VAL A 33 -3.11 6.13 12.30
C VAL A 33 -4.38 5.30 12.47
N GLY A 34 -4.32 4.18 13.19
CA GLY A 34 -5.48 3.34 13.48
C GLY A 34 -6.54 4.01 14.37
N GLN A 35 -6.20 5.09 15.06
CA GLN A 35 -7.12 5.83 15.94
C GLN A 35 -7.80 7.03 15.25
N GLU A 36 -7.20 7.59 14.19
CA GLU A 36 -7.71 8.80 13.50
C GLU A 36 -8.38 8.54 12.15
N LEU A 37 -8.14 7.39 11.52
CA LEU A 37 -8.79 7.04 10.25
C LEU A 37 -10.02 6.16 10.51
N ASP A 38 -11.19 6.60 10.00
CA ASP A 38 -12.33 5.71 9.79
C ASP A 38 -11.81 4.43 9.12
N GLU A 39 -11.99 3.26 9.75
CA GLU A 39 -11.52 1.98 9.22
C GLU A 39 -12.20 1.70 7.86
N LEU A 40 -11.57 2.15 6.78
CA LEU A 40 -12.09 1.95 5.43
C LEU A 40 -11.80 0.50 5.01
N PRO A 41 -12.77 -0.18 4.38
CA PRO A 41 -12.59 -1.56 3.93
C PRO A 41 -11.61 -1.70 2.76
N VAL A 42 -11.25 -0.57 2.13
CA VAL A 42 -10.42 -0.50 0.93
C VAL A 42 -9.43 0.65 0.99
N CYS A 43 -8.27 0.48 0.37
CA CYS A 43 -7.29 1.53 0.11
C CYS A 43 -7.45 2.02 -1.33
N TYR A 44 -7.24 3.31 -1.57
CA TYR A 44 -7.25 3.88 -2.90
C TYR A 44 -5.83 4.15 -3.39
N PHE A 45 -5.55 3.86 -4.66
CA PHE A 45 -4.32 4.29 -5.33
C PHE A 45 -4.70 4.76 -6.73
N ASN A 46 -4.42 6.01 -7.07
CA ASN A 46 -4.79 6.63 -8.34
C ASN A 46 -6.27 6.42 -8.70
N GLY A 47 -7.15 6.56 -7.71
CA GLY A 47 -8.60 6.37 -7.88
C GLY A 47 -9.09 4.91 -7.87
N VAL A 48 -8.19 3.92 -7.92
CA VAL A 48 -8.52 2.48 -7.91
C VAL A 48 -8.63 1.96 -6.48
N ALA A 49 -9.68 1.20 -6.19
CA ALA A 49 -9.90 0.59 -4.88
C ALA A 49 -9.24 -0.79 -4.76
N TYR A 50 -8.50 -1.01 -3.66
CA TYR A 50 -7.84 -2.25 -3.30
C TYR A 50 -8.35 -2.74 -1.96
N ARG A 51 -8.64 -4.03 -1.84
CA ARG A 51 -9.13 -4.61 -0.59
C ARG A 51 -8.02 -4.71 0.44
N HIS A 52 -8.42 -4.71 1.72
CA HIS A 52 -7.53 -5.05 2.82
C HIS A 52 -6.72 -6.32 2.53
N GLY A 53 -5.41 -6.26 2.77
CA GLY A 53 -4.45 -7.33 2.53
C GLY A 53 -3.92 -7.41 1.09
N GLN A 54 -4.43 -6.64 0.14
CA GLN A 54 -3.86 -6.59 -1.21
C GLN A 54 -2.52 -5.84 -1.22
N PHE A 55 -1.65 -6.25 -2.12
CA PHE A 55 -0.36 -5.65 -2.35
C PHE A 55 -0.34 -4.91 -3.69
N VAL A 56 0.42 -3.83 -3.78
CA VAL A 56 0.72 -3.10 -5.02
C VAL A 56 2.19 -2.70 -5.02
N CYS A 57 2.73 -2.48 -6.21
CA CYS A 57 4.09 -1.96 -6.39
C CYS A 57 4.03 -0.52 -6.89
N SER A 58 4.52 0.41 -6.07
CA SER A 58 4.71 1.80 -6.44
C SER A 58 6.18 2.01 -6.79
N GLY A 59 6.54 1.80 -8.06
CA GLY A 59 7.94 1.75 -8.49
C GLY A 59 8.66 0.56 -7.87
N THR A 60 9.65 0.82 -7.01
CA THR A 60 10.40 -0.22 -6.27
C THR A 60 9.78 -0.57 -4.93
N GLU A 61 8.78 0.18 -4.44
CA GLU A 61 8.22 -0.01 -3.10
C GLU A 61 7.03 -0.97 -3.14
N LEU A 62 7.06 -1.97 -2.26
CA LEU A 62 5.94 -2.87 -2.01
C LEU A 62 5.02 -2.25 -0.96
N LEU A 63 3.77 -1.98 -1.33
CA LEU A 63 2.76 -1.43 -0.44
C LEU A 63 1.67 -2.48 -0.18
N ARG A 64 1.23 -2.59 1.07
CA ARG A 64 0.14 -3.47 1.50
C ARG A 64 -1.03 -2.63 2.03
N CYS A 65 -2.23 -2.90 1.53
CA CYS A 65 -3.43 -2.22 2.02
C CYS A 65 -3.82 -2.72 3.41
N MET A 66 -3.83 -1.83 4.39
CA MET A 66 -4.24 -2.09 5.78
C MET A 66 -5.25 -1.02 6.22
N ARG A 67 -6.51 -1.42 6.45
CA ARG A 67 -7.58 -0.55 7.01
C ARG A 67 -7.71 0.84 6.37
N GLY A 68 -7.60 0.92 5.05
CA GLY A 68 -7.70 2.20 4.32
C GLY A 68 -6.39 2.93 4.09
N SER A 69 -5.26 2.39 4.55
CA SER A 69 -3.92 2.96 4.44
C SER A 69 -2.96 2.00 3.74
N TRP A 70 -1.97 2.54 3.05
CA TRP A 70 -0.90 1.77 2.42
C TRP A 70 0.27 1.65 3.39
N ILE A 71 0.65 0.43 3.77
CA ILE A 71 1.82 0.18 4.62
C ILE A 71 2.96 -0.30 3.74
N ARG A 72 4.15 0.27 3.91
CA ARG A 72 5.35 -0.18 3.19
C ARG A 72 5.80 -1.55 3.70
N ALA A 73 5.54 -2.59 2.93
CA ALA A 73 5.84 -3.97 3.29
C ALA A 73 7.21 -4.46 2.78
N GLY A 74 7.91 -3.67 1.96
CA GLY A 74 9.25 -4.00 1.45
C GLY A 74 9.54 -3.41 0.08
N SER A 75 10.27 -4.17 -0.74
CA SER A 75 10.63 -3.84 -2.12
C SER A 75 9.97 -4.80 -3.12
N CYS A 76 9.54 -4.28 -4.25
CA CYS A 76 9.10 -5.06 -5.40
C CYS A 76 10.26 -5.44 -6.35
N ASP A 77 11.48 -5.01 -6.02
CA ASP A 77 12.67 -5.26 -6.81
C ASP A 77 13.30 -6.61 -6.41
N PRO A 78 13.31 -7.63 -7.29
CA PRO A 78 13.85 -8.95 -6.97
C PRO A 78 15.37 -8.97 -6.84
N ASP A 79 16.06 -7.95 -7.35
CA ASP A 79 17.53 -7.83 -7.35
C ASP A 79 18.09 -7.03 -6.16
N ASN A 80 17.23 -6.37 -5.37
CA ASN A 80 17.64 -5.63 -4.17
C ASN A 80 16.87 -6.14 -2.91
N PRO A 81 17.28 -7.31 -2.37
CA PRO A 81 16.66 -7.95 -1.20
C PRO A 81 16.88 -7.23 0.13
#